data_AF-A0A563CI83-F1
#
_entry.id   AF-A0A563CI83-F1
#
_cell.length_a   1.000
_cell.length_b   1.000
_cell.length_c   1.000
_cell.angle_alpha   90.00
_cell.angle_beta   90.00
_cell.angle_gamma   90.00
#
_symmetry.space_group_name_H-M   'P 1'
#
loop_
_entity.id
_entity.type
_entity.pdbx_description
1 polymer ?
#
loop_
_entity_poly.entity_id
_entity_poly.type
_entity_poly.pdbx_seq_one_letter_code
_entity_poly.pdbx_strand_id
1 'polypeptide(L)' 'MRGGIYLDNASTSFPKPGIIGETIELYLRDAGCSPGRSGHARARISEKLINDARQKIADILGVGDHSKIAYTHN' A
#
# COMPACT_ATOMS: atom_id res chain seq x y z
N MET A 1 -13.19 17.37 12.97
CA MET A 1 -14.38 17.88 12.27
C MET A 1 -15.60 17.12 12.77
N ARG A 2 -16.38 17.70 13.69
CA ARG A 2 -17.71 17.17 14.04
C ARG A 2 -18.73 18.09 13.37
N GLY A 3 -19.56 17.54 12.49
CA GLY A 3 -20.78 18.23 12.01
C GLY A 3 -20.99 18.40 10.50
N GLY A 4 -20.21 17.78 9.61
CA GLY A 4 -20.39 17.92 8.15
C GLY A 4 -20.46 16.58 7.42
N ILE A 5 -21.28 16.50 6.37
CA ILE A 5 -21.29 15.37 5.42
C ILE A 5 -20.24 15.67 4.35
N TYR A 6 -19.30 14.75 4.14
CA TYR A 6 -18.28 14.86 3.10
C TYR A 6 -18.82 14.33 1.76
N LEU A 7 -19.04 15.23 0.81
CA LEU A 7 -19.62 14.93 -0.51
C LEU A 7 -18.62 15.10 -1.67
N ASP A 8 -17.31 15.10 -1.39
CA ASP A 8 -16.24 15.35 -2.38
C ASP A 8 -15.32 14.12 -2.62
N ASN A 9 -15.85 12.90 -2.42
CA ASN A 9 -15.09 11.65 -2.57
C ASN A 9 -14.54 11.40 -3.98
N ALA A 10 -15.15 12.02 -5.01
CA ALA A 10 -14.70 11.91 -6.39
C ALA A 10 -13.39 12.67 -6.65
N SER A 11 -13.12 13.75 -5.90
CA SER A 11 -11.85 14.49 -5.95
C SER A 11 -10.74 13.72 -5.23
N THR A 12 -11.03 13.24 -4.02
CA THR A 12 -10.17 12.31 -3.29
C THR A 12 -10.96 11.64 -2.17
N SER A 13 -10.62 10.40 -1.80
CA SER A 13 -11.34 9.73 -0.72
C SER A 13 -11.00 10.35 0.65
N PHE A 14 -12.01 10.70 1.45
CA PHE A 14 -11.83 11.20 2.81
C PHE A 14 -13.03 10.85 3.72
N PRO A 15 -12.80 10.57 5.03
CA PRO A 15 -11.50 10.32 5.63
C PRO A 15 -10.93 8.98 5.13
N LYS A 16 -9.60 8.89 5.08
CA LYS A 16 -8.94 7.60 4.88
C LYS A 16 -9.28 6.70 6.09
N PRO A 17 -9.62 5.42 5.91
CA PRO A 17 -9.80 4.48 7.02
C PRO A 17 -8.55 4.41 7.91
N GLY A 18 -8.71 4.25 9.23
CA GLY A 18 -7.60 4.27 10.19
C GLY A 18 -6.47 3.30 9.87
N ILE A 19 -6.82 2.12 9.35
CA ILE A 19 -5.88 1.08 8.92
C ILE A 19 -4.81 1.57 7.93
N ILE A 20 -5.11 2.61 7.14
CA ILE A 20 -4.12 3.19 6.20
C ILE A 20 -2.98 3.83 6.99
N GLY A 21 -3.28 4.63 8.02
CA GLY A 21 -2.27 5.25 8.87
C GLY A 21 -1.48 4.21 9.65
N GLU A 22 -2.17 3.26 10.28
CA GLU A 22 -1.55 2.17 11.05
C GLU A 22 -0.59 1.35 10.19
N THR A 23 -0.98 1.00 8.95
CA THR A 23 -0.13 0.22 8.04
C THR A 23 1.13 1.00 7.65
N ILE A 24 1.02 2.31 7.40
CA ILE A 24 2.17 3.17 7.08
C ILE A 24 3.11 3.26 8.28
N GLU A 25 2.57 3.44 9.49
CA GLU A 25 3.36 3.48 10.73
C GLU A 25 4.15 2.18 10.94
N LEU A 26 3.47 1.03 10.80
CA LEU A 26 4.11 -0.30 10.91
C LEU A 26 5.26 -0.45 9.91
N TYR A 27 5.05 -0.05 8.65
CA TYR A 27 6.10 -0.08 7.63
C TYR A 27 7.31 0.77 8.01
N LEU A 28 7.09 2.02 8.45
CA LEU A 28 8.17 2.93 8.81
C LEU A 28 8.97 2.43 10.01
N ARG A 29 8.30 1.85 11.00
CA ARG A 29 8.91 1.31 12.21
C ARG A 29 9.70 0.02 11.95
N ASP A 30 9.11 -0.92 11.22
CA ASP A 30 9.59 -2.31 11.18
C ASP A 30 10.41 -2.63 9.90
N ALA A 31 10.15 -1.94 8.78
CA ALA A 31 10.82 -2.18 7.50
C ALA A 31 11.67 -0.98 7.06
N GLY A 32 11.03 0.17 6.80
CA GLY A 32 11.66 1.48 6.62
C GLY A 32 12.75 1.57 5.54
N CYS A 33 12.80 0.65 4.58
CA CYS A 33 13.84 0.61 3.56
C CYS A 33 13.32 0.17 2.21
N SER A 34 14.04 0.54 1.16
CA SER A 34 13.66 0.20 -0.21
C SER A 34 13.73 -1.33 -0.45
N PRO A 35 12.71 -1.93 -1.10
CA PRO A 35 12.72 -3.35 -1.47
C PRO A 35 13.77 -3.65 -2.56
N GLY A 36 14.24 -4.89 -2.63
CA GLY A 36 14.99 -5.43 -3.78
C GLY A 36 16.42 -4.91 -3.99
N ARG A 37 16.98 -4.13 -3.04
CA ARG A 37 18.34 -3.57 -3.14
C ARG A 37 19.37 -4.25 -2.22
N SER A 38 18.95 -5.15 -1.33
CA SER A 38 19.84 -5.92 -0.44
C SER A 38 19.14 -7.19 0.08
N GLY A 39 19.91 -8.11 0.67
CA GLY A 39 19.38 -9.33 1.31
C GLY A 39 19.13 -9.24 2.82
N HIS A 40 19.37 -8.08 3.45
CA HIS A 40 19.20 -7.95 4.90
C HIS A 40 17.72 -8.03 5.30
N ALA A 41 17.45 -8.42 6.55
CA ALA A 41 16.11 -8.77 7.01
C ALA A 41 15.04 -7.71 6.68
N ARG A 42 15.33 -6.43 6.93
CA ARG A 42 14.38 -5.34 6.64
C ARG A 42 14.05 -5.19 5.14
N ALA A 43 15.00 -5.41 4.23
CA ALA A 43 14.75 -5.31 2.80
C ALA A 43 13.85 -6.45 2.30
N ARG A 44 14.03 -7.66 2.87
CA ARG A 44 13.14 -8.80 2.61
C ARG A 44 11.71 -8.54 3.09
N ILE A 45 11.54 -7.85 4.22
CA ILE A 45 10.20 -7.45 4.71
C ILE A 45 9.57 -6.46 3.73
N SER A 46 10.28 -5.40 3.34
CA SER A 46 9.78 -4.43 2.35
C SER A 46 9.40 -5.08 1.02
N GLU A 47 10.23 -5.99 0.53
CA GLU A 47 9.97 -6.72 -0.72
C GLU A 47 8.72 -7.60 -0.61
N LYS A 48 8.55 -8.30 0.51
CA LYS A 48 7.36 -9.09 0.78
C LYS A 48 6.11 -8.20 0.78
N LEU A 49 6.12 -7.07 1.47
CA LEU A 49 4.98 -6.15 1.55
C LEU A 49 4.54 -5.66 0.17
N ILE A 50 5.49 -5.30 -0.68
CA ILE A 50 5.23 -4.83 -2.05
C ILE A 50 4.66 -5.95 -2.93
N ASN A 51 5.15 -7.19 -2.79
CA ASN A 51 4.67 -8.34 -3.55
C ASN A 51 3.28 -8.80 -3.07
N ASP A 52 3.04 -8.84 -1.76
CA ASP A 52 1.72 -9.16 -1.19
C ASP A 52 0.67 -8.14 -1.64
N ALA A 53 1.01 -6.85 -1.62
CA ALA A 53 0.13 -5.79 -2.14
C ALA A 53 -0.14 -5.98 -3.64
N ARG A 54 0.89 -6.37 -4.41
CA ARG A 54 0.75 -6.60 -5.85
C ARG A 54 -0.18 -7.77 -6.14
N GLN A 55 -0.08 -8.85 -5.38
CA GLN A 55 -0.98 -10.00 -5.48
C GLN A 55 -2.42 -9.60 -5.21
N LYS A 56 -2.69 -8.85 -4.12
CA LYS A 56 -4.05 -8.39 -3.80
C LYS A 56 -4.66 -7.52 -4.90
N ILE A 57 -3.85 -6.64 -5.51
CA ILE A 57 -4.29 -5.83 -6.65
C ILE A 57 -4.59 -6.72 -7.86
N ALA A 58 -3.72 -7.71 -8.14
CA ALA A 58 -3.94 -8.66 -9.21
C ALA A 58 -5.25 -9.44 -9.02
N ASP A 59 -5.55 -9.88 -7.79
CA ASP A 59 -6.81 -10.57 -7.47
C ASP A 59 -8.04 -9.66 -7.70
N ILE A 60 -7.97 -8.40 -7.27
CA ILE A 60 -9.04 -7.40 -7.48
C ILE A 60 -9.28 -7.15 -8.99
N LEU A 61 -8.22 -7.14 -9.79
CA LEU A 61 -8.28 -6.86 -11.22
C LEU A 61 -8.47 -8.12 -12.08
N GLY A 62 -8.47 -9.32 -11.49
CA GLY A 62 -8.55 -10.59 -12.24
C GLY A 62 -7.30 -10.91 -13.07
N VAL A 63 -6.13 -10.42 -12.66
CA VAL A 63 -4.85 -10.66 -13.35
C VAL A 63 -4.16 -11.88 -12.74
N GLY A 64 -4.00 -12.95 -13.52
CA GLY A 64 -3.44 -14.22 -13.02
C GLY A 64 -1.94 -14.19 -12.70
N ASP A 65 -1.20 -13.20 -13.21
CA ASP A 65 0.23 -13.02 -12.94
C ASP A 65 0.46 -11.63 -12.35
N HIS A 66 0.68 -11.59 -11.03
CA HIS A 66 0.83 -10.34 -10.31
C HIS A 66 2.04 -9.52 -10.80
N SER A 67 3.06 -10.13 -11.42
CA SER A 67 4.23 -9.40 -11.94
C SER A 67 3.88 -8.40 -13.05
N LYS A 68 2.69 -8.53 -13.66
CA LYS A 68 2.15 -7.61 -14.67
C LYS A 68 1.57 -6.32 -14.10
N ILE A 69 1.54 -6.15 -12.78
CA ILE A 69 1.07 -4.93 -12.12
C ILE A 69 2.26 -4.01 -11.83
N ALA A 70 2.29 -2.86 -12.50
CA ALA A 70 3.26 -1.79 -12.25
C ALA A 70 2.68 -0.75 -11.30
N TYR A 71 3.49 -0.31 -10.32
CA TYR A 71 3.16 0.82 -9.46
C TYR A 71 3.60 2.12 -10.15
N THR A 72 2.72 3.13 -10.15
CA THR A 72 3.00 4.47 -10.66
C THR A 72 2.64 5.52 -9.61
N HIS A 73 3.14 6.73 -9.80
CA HIS A 73 2.56 7.90 -9.16
C HIS A 73 1.29 8.32 -9.91
N ASN A 74 0.35 8.93 -9.19
CA ASN A 74 -0.87 9.54 -9.71
C ASN A 74 -0.89 11.02 -9.36
#